data_AF-F7ADM8-F1
#
_entry.id   AF-F7ADM8-F1
#
_cell.length_a   1.000
_cell.length_b   1.000
_cell.length_c   1.000
_cell.angle_alpha   90.00
_cell.angle_beta   90.00
_cell.angle_gamma   90.00
#
_symmetry.space_group_name_H-M   'P 1'
#
loop_
_entity.id
_entity.type
_entity.pdbx_description
1 polymer ?
#
loop_
_entity_poly.entity_id
_entity_poly.type
_entity_poly.pdbx_seq_one_letter_code
_entity_poly.pdbx_strand_id
1 'polypeptide(L)'
;MIEYIFTKGEFNRAVGLHAGVMQCNDDEIVLFLDVDLKIGGDFLGRVRRNVVQHERAIFPIMFSQYDSDVMKHASTVDMELVQDVEDPMQINKQTGFWIYYAFGVAAMYKSDYLKVGGFRLDIKGWGGEDVDLFKKMISDPHINVMSIVDADLMHIYHKRGCDVTLAPDQYAMCVGAWAETLGSQRQVGTLYLNKHYEL
;
A
#
# COMPACT_ATOMS: atom_id res chain seq x y z
N MET A 1 -16.73 -17.46 -4.84
CA MET A 1 -16.31 -17.75 -6.23
C MET A 1 -15.07 -16.92 -6.49
N ILE A 2 -14.02 -17.47 -7.09
CA ILE A 2 -12.82 -16.72 -7.49
C ILE A 2 -12.81 -16.73 -9.01
N GLU A 3 -12.67 -15.56 -9.60
CA GLU A 3 -12.63 -15.36 -11.04
C GLU A 3 -11.30 -14.74 -11.44
N TYR A 4 -10.85 -15.06 -12.65
CA TYR A 4 -9.60 -14.57 -13.21
C TYR A 4 -9.91 -13.83 -14.51
N ILE A 5 -9.42 -12.60 -14.62
CA ILE A 5 -9.56 -11.77 -15.81
C ILE A 5 -8.17 -11.52 -16.36
N PHE A 6 -7.95 -11.90 -17.62
CA PHE A 6 -6.67 -11.71 -18.30
C PHE A 6 -6.75 -10.51 -19.22
N THR A 7 -5.81 -9.58 -19.07
CA THR A 7 -5.59 -8.46 -19.98
C THR A 7 -4.46 -8.79 -20.96
N LYS A 8 -4.47 -8.17 -22.15
CA LYS A 8 -3.43 -8.36 -23.16
C LYS A 8 -2.35 -7.29 -23.00
N GLY A 9 -1.11 -7.65 -23.31
CA GLY A 9 0.03 -6.72 -23.32
C GLY A 9 0.98 -6.93 -22.14
N GLU A 10 1.86 -5.95 -21.93
CA GLU A 10 2.76 -5.90 -20.78
C GLU A 10 2.00 -5.56 -19.49
N PHE A 11 2.64 -5.82 -18.35
CA PHE A 11 2.05 -5.53 -17.05
C PHE A 11 1.67 -4.04 -16.92
N ASN A 12 0.44 -3.81 -16.47
CA ASN A 12 -0.09 -2.50 -16.15
C ASN A 12 -1.13 -2.62 -15.04
N ARG A 13 -0.82 -2.07 -13.85
CA ARG A 13 -1.68 -2.18 -12.67
C ARG A 13 -3.04 -1.52 -12.91
N ALA A 14 -3.07 -0.31 -13.44
CA ALA A 14 -4.30 0.45 -13.69
C ALA A 14 -5.25 -0.29 -14.65
N VAL A 15 -4.71 -0.84 -15.74
CA VAL A 15 -5.48 -1.61 -16.74
C VAL A 15 -6.05 -2.89 -16.13
N GLY A 16 -5.24 -3.63 -15.35
CA GLY A 16 -5.69 -4.84 -14.66
C GLY A 16 -6.82 -4.57 -13.66
N LEU A 17 -6.64 -3.58 -12.78
CA LEU A 17 -7.65 -3.22 -11.79
C LEU A 17 -8.93 -2.69 -12.44
N HIS A 18 -8.81 -1.85 -13.47
CA HIS A 18 -9.96 -1.33 -14.21
C HIS A 18 -10.77 -2.46 -14.87
N ALA A 19 -10.11 -3.43 -15.50
CA ALA A 19 -10.78 -4.58 -16.09
C ALA A 19 -11.62 -5.38 -15.07
N GLY A 20 -11.13 -5.48 -13.82
CA GLY A 20 -11.87 -6.05 -12.70
C GLY A 20 -13.11 -5.24 -12.32
N VAL A 21 -12.98 -3.92 -12.14
CA VAL A 21 -14.11 -3.02 -11.84
C VAL A 21 -15.21 -3.13 -12.89
N MET A 22 -14.84 -3.32 -14.16
CA MET A 22 -15.82 -3.42 -15.24
C MET A 22 -16.70 -4.67 -15.17
N GLN A 23 -16.35 -5.68 -14.35
CA GLN A 23 -17.21 -6.85 -14.10
C GLN A 23 -18.25 -6.63 -12.99
N CYS A 24 -18.10 -5.59 -12.17
CA CYS A 24 -18.99 -5.31 -11.05
C CYS A 24 -20.25 -4.54 -11.49
N ASN A 25 -21.29 -4.52 -10.67
CA ASN A 25 -22.45 -3.64 -10.83
C ASN A 25 -22.19 -2.25 -10.23
N ASP A 26 -22.92 -1.24 -10.68
CA ASP A 26 -22.69 0.16 -10.26
C ASP A 26 -22.96 0.37 -8.76
N ASP A 27 -23.83 -0.44 -8.17
CA ASP A 27 -24.19 -0.48 -6.74
C ASP A 27 -23.32 -1.47 -5.92
N GLU A 28 -22.21 -1.94 -6.47
CA GLU A 28 -21.23 -2.75 -5.73
C GLU A 28 -20.05 -1.91 -5.24
N ILE A 29 -19.56 -2.25 -4.04
CA ILE A 29 -18.29 -1.73 -3.52
C ILE A 29 -17.15 -2.48 -4.20
N VAL A 30 -16.28 -1.74 -4.87
CA VAL A 30 -14.99 -2.23 -5.34
C VAL A 30 -13.92 -1.93 -4.29
N LEU A 31 -13.12 -2.94 -3.96
CA LEU A 31 -12.02 -2.85 -3.00
C LEU A 31 -10.74 -3.27 -3.71
N PHE A 32 -9.82 -2.32 -3.86
CA PHE A 32 -8.49 -2.56 -4.43
C PHE A 32 -7.53 -3.03 -3.34
N LEU A 33 -6.79 -4.10 -3.60
CA LEU A 33 -5.85 -4.72 -2.66
C LEU A 33 -4.62 -5.23 -3.42
N ASP A 34 -3.46 -5.15 -2.77
CA ASP A 34 -2.27 -5.85 -3.24
C ASP A 34 -2.29 -7.31 -2.73
N VAL A 35 -1.59 -8.21 -3.44
CA VAL A 35 -1.60 -9.66 -3.18
C VAL A 35 -0.80 -10.08 -1.95
N ASP A 36 0.03 -9.18 -1.43
CA ASP A 36 0.95 -9.32 -0.31
C ASP A 36 0.44 -8.63 0.96
N LEU A 37 -0.86 -8.37 1.02
CA LEU A 37 -1.52 -7.84 2.21
C LEU A 37 -1.99 -8.97 3.12
N LYS A 38 -1.65 -8.87 4.40
CA LYS A 38 -2.33 -9.58 5.48
C LYS A 38 -3.54 -8.75 5.90
N ILE A 39 -4.72 -9.38 5.81
CA ILE A 39 -6.01 -8.76 6.09
C ILE A 39 -6.69 -9.50 7.25
N GLY A 40 -6.98 -8.79 8.32
CA GLY A 40 -7.75 -9.29 9.47
C GLY A 40 -9.26 -9.32 9.20
N GLY A 41 -9.98 -10.12 10.00
CA GLY A 41 -11.39 -10.43 9.76
C GLY A 41 -12.34 -9.24 9.82
N ASP A 42 -12.00 -8.20 10.59
CA ASP A 42 -12.87 -7.04 10.79
C ASP A 42 -12.70 -5.96 9.71
N PHE A 43 -11.63 -6.04 8.90
CA PHE A 43 -11.32 -5.04 7.86
C PHE A 43 -12.46 -4.90 6.86
N LEU A 44 -12.92 -6.01 6.28
CA LEU A 44 -14.01 -5.99 5.30
C LEU A 44 -15.32 -5.46 5.91
N GLY A 45 -15.56 -5.76 7.19
CA GLY A 45 -16.69 -5.22 7.93
C GLY A 45 -16.60 -3.69 8.07
N ARG A 46 -15.41 -3.15 8.38
CA ARG A 46 -15.20 -1.69 8.45
C ARG A 46 -15.34 -1.03 7.08
N VAL A 47 -14.83 -1.63 6.01
CA VAL A 47 -15.02 -1.13 4.63
C VAL A 47 -16.51 -1.03 4.31
N ARG A 48 -17.26 -2.13 4.47
CA ARG A 48 -18.70 -2.18 4.15
C ARG A 48 -19.55 -1.19 4.94
N ARG A 49 -19.17 -0.84 6.18
CA ARG A 49 -19.92 0.11 7.01
C ARG A 49 -19.60 1.57 6.71
N ASN A 50 -18.45 1.87 6.12
CA ASN A 50 -17.97 3.23 5.95
C ASN A 50 -17.96 3.70 4.49
N VAL A 51 -17.96 2.81 3.51
CA VAL A 51 -18.18 3.20 2.12
C VAL A 51 -19.66 3.51 1.92
N VAL A 52 -19.96 4.71 1.42
CA VAL A 52 -21.34 5.18 1.21
C VAL A 52 -21.46 5.67 -0.22
N GLN A 53 -22.38 5.10 -0.98
CA GLN A 53 -22.56 5.42 -2.39
C GLN A 53 -22.85 6.91 -2.56
N HIS A 54 -22.15 7.57 -3.49
CA HIS A 54 -22.26 8.99 -3.81
C HIS A 54 -21.85 9.96 -2.70
N GLU A 55 -21.29 9.46 -1.58
CA GLU A 55 -20.92 10.29 -0.43
C GLU A 55 -19.52 9.97 0.09
N ARG A 56 -19.10 8.71 0.18
CA ARG A 56 -17.87 8.36 0.91
C ARG A 56 -17.09 7.21 0.29
N ALA A 57 -15.81 7.49 0.07
CA ALA A 57 -14.80 6.49 -0.26
C ALA A 57 -13.76 6.38 0.86
N ILE A 58 -13.15 5.20 0.95
CA ILE A 58 -12.19 4.85 2.00
C ILE A 58 -10.83 4.59 1.38
N PHE A 59 -9.80 5.26 1.90
CA PHE A 59 -8.39 5.01 1.58
C PHE A 59 -7.68 4.70 2.89
N PRO A 60 -7.67 3.41 3.31
CA PRO A 60 -7.15 3.02 4.62
C PRO A 60 -5.63 3.20 4.68
N ILE A 61 -5.15 3.49 5.88
CA ILE A 61 -3.73 3.60 6.21
C ILE A 61 -3.29 2.26 6.77
N MET A 62 -2.44 1.57 6.02
CA MET A 62 -1.93 0.24 6.36
C MET A 62 -0.58 0.31 7.07
N PHE A 63 -0.26 -0.74 7.83
CA PHE A 63 1.05 -0.92 8.43
C PHE A 63 1.99 -1.59 7.41
N SER A 64 3.12 -0.97 7.10
CA SER A 64 4.16 -1.57 6.27
C SER A 64 5.24 -2.18 7.13
N GLN A 65 5.53 -3.45 6.90
CA GLN A 65 6.65 -4.10 7.56
C GLN A 65 8.00 -3.61 7.02
N TYR A 66 9.00 -3.64 7.90
CA TYR A 66 10.40 -3.54 7.50
C TYR A 66 10.97 -4.88 7.03
N ASP A 67 12.15 -4.83 6.40
CA ASP A 67 12.91 -6.01 6.01
C ASP A 67 13.33 -6.83 7.24
N SER A 68 12.81 -8.07 7.34
CA SER A 68 13.10 -8.96 8.46
C SER A 68 14.59 -9.31 8.61
N ASP A 69 15.35 -9.29 7.52
CA ASP A 69 16.79 -9.56 7.57
C ASP A 69 17.53 -8.39 8.21
N VAL A 70 17.13 -7.15 7.91
CA VAL A 70 17.69 -5.94 8.51
C VAL A 70 17.32 -5.85 9.98
N MET A 71 16.06 -6.12 10.33
CA MET A 71 15.60 -6.13 11.73
C MET A 71 16.41 -7.13 12.58
N LYS A 72 16.59 -8.36 12.08
CA LYS A 72 17.39 -9.39 12.75
C LYS A 72 18.85 -9.01 12.87
N HIS A 73 19.44 -8.46 11.81
CA HIS A 73 20.85 -8.07 11.86
C HIS A 73 21.08 -6.92 12.85
N ALA A 74 20.21 -5.91 12.85
CA ALA A 74 20.29 -4.80 13.78
C ALA A 74 20.17 -5.26 15.25
N SER A 75 19.31 -6.24 15.55
CA SER A 75 19.17 -6.77 16.92
C SER A 75 20.34 -7.62 17.40
N THR A 76 21.22 -8.09 16.49
CA THR A 76 22.50 -8.70 16.88
C THR A 76 23.54 -7.69 17.35
N VAL A 77 23.38 -6.42 16.96
CA VAL A 77 24.28 -5.32 17.32
C VAL A 77 23.72 -4.56 18.53
N ASP A 78 22.42 -4.25 18.51
CA ASP A 78 21.72 -3.55 19.58
C ASP A 78 20.72 -4.50 20.23
N MET A 79 21.15 -5.16 21.31
CA MET A 79 20.36 -6.18 22.01
C MET A 79 19.05 -5.66 22.60
N GLU A 80 18.88 -4.35 22.78
CA GLU A 80 17.60 -3.77 23.24
C GLU A 80 16.49 -3.94 22.19
N LEU A 81 16.84 -4.11 20.91
CA LEU A 81 15.88 -4.31 19.83
C LEU A 81 15.28 -5.72 19.81
N VAL A 82 15.90 -6.71 20.49
CA VAL A 82 15.53 -8.13 20.37
C VAL A 82 14.06 -8.37 20.68
N GLN A 83 13.54 -7.77 21.77
CA GLN A 83 12.14 -7.94 22.17
C GLN A 83 11.17 -7.29 21.18
N ASP A 84 11.55 -6.14 20.62
CA ASP A 84 10.69 -5.40 19.68
C ASP A 84 10.58 -6.09 18.32
N VAL A 85 11.55 -6.93 17.92
CA VAL A 85 11.59 -7.58 16.59
C VAL A 85 11.40 -9.09 16.63
N GLU A 86 11.14 -9.67 17.81
CA GLU A 86 10.95 -11.12 17.97
C GLU A 86 9.77 -11.63 17.13
N ASP A 87 8.64 -10.91 17.17
CA ASP A 87 7.49 -11.15 16.30
C ASP A 87 7.39 -10.06 15.22
N PRO A 88 7.72 -10.34 13.94
CA PRO A 88 7.62 -9.36 12.87
C PRO A 88 6.17 -8.93 12.58
N MET A 89 5.18 -9.67 13.08
CA MET A 89 3.75 -9.33 12.95
C MET A 89 3.27 -8.38 14.04
N GLN A 90 4.08 -8.08 15.06
CA GLN A 90 3.72 -7.09 16.05
C GLN A 90 3.74 -5.70 15.42
N ILE A 91 2.74 -4.87 15.71
CA ILE A 91 2.73 -3.46 15.27
C ILE A 91 3.51 -2.63 16.29
N ASN A 92 4.72 -2.21 15.94
CA ASN A 92 5.53 -1.30 16.74
C ASN A 92 6.49 -0.49 15.86
N LYS A 93 7.33 0.38 16.46
CA LYS A 93 8.24 1.27 15.71
C LYS A 93 9.44 0.57 15.08
N GLN A 94 9.75 -0.66 15.48
CA GLN A 94 10.88 -1.45 15.00
C GLN A 94 10.46 -2.51 13.98
N THR A 95 9.18 -2.84 13.87
CA THR A 95 8.68 -3.82 12.90
C THR A 95 8.13 -3.19 11.62
N GLY A 96 7.84 -1.89 11.65
CA GLY A 96 7.29 -1.19 10.50
C GLY A 96 6.85 0.24 10.80
N PHE A 97 5.96 0.75 9.95
CA PHE A 97 5.36 2.08 10.06
C PHE A 97 4.01 2.16 9.37
N TRP A 98 3.21 3.18 9.70
CA TRP A 98 1.94 3.45 9.02
C TRP A 98 2.17 4.28 7.75
N ILE A 99 1.67 3.81 6.60
CA ILE A 99 1.85 4.51 5.33
C ILE A 99 0.70 5.48 5.07
N TYR A 100 0.92 6.78 5.32
CA TYR A 100 -0.11 7.82 5.14
C TYR A 100 -0.25 8.33 3.69
N TYR A 101 0.66 7.93 2.81
CA TYR A 101 0.76 8.44 1.45
C TYR A 101 0.57 7.35 0.37
N ALA A 102 0.27 6.11 0.76
CA ALA A 102 0.00 5.01 -0.16
C ALA A 102 -1.51 4.89 -0.38
N PHE A 103 -1.94 4.96 -1.64
CA PHE A 103 -3.35 4.94 -2.01
C PHE A 103 -3.74 3.69 -2.80
N GLY A 104 -2.82 2.72 -2.89
CA GLY A 104 -3.00 1.47 -3.63
C GLY A 104 -4.12 0.58 -3.08
N VAL A 105 -4.45 0.74 -1.79
CA VAL A 105 -5.65 0.18 -1.17
C VAL A 105 -6.72 1.27 -1.11
N ALA A 106 -7.87 1.02 -1.72
CA ALA A 106 -9.01 1.92 -1.65
C ALA A 106 -10.32 1.17 -1.84
N ALA A 107 -11.39 1.70 -1.27
CA ALA A 107 -12.74 1.15 -1.38
C ALA A 107 -13.76 2.23 -1.69
N MET A 108 -14.60 1.97 -2.70
CA MET A 108 -15.63 2.90 -3.16
C MET A 108 -16.69 2.14 -3.95
N TYR A 109 -17.87 2.74 -4.14
CA TYR A 109 -18.82 2.18 -5.10
C TYR A 109 -18.29 2.30 -6.53
N LYS A 110 -18.58 1.32 -7.39
CA LYS A 110 -18.26 1.40 -8.81
C LYS A 110 -18.82 2.67 -9.45
N SER A 111 -20.05 3.07 -9.08
CA SER A 111 -20.65 4.32 -9.57
C SER A 111 -19.78 5.55 -9.26
N ASP A 112 -19.17 5.60 -8.07
CA ASP A 112 -18.33 6.74 -7.65
C ASP A 112 -16.96 6.70 -8.34
N TYR A 113 -16.38 5.50 -8.50
CA TYR A 113 -15.18 5.28 -9.30
C TYR A 113 -15.37 5.80 -10.73
N LEU A 114 -16.49 5.46 -11.38
CA LEU A 114 -16.80 5.91 -12.74
C LEU A 114 -17.09 7.41 -12.80
N LYS A 115 -17.81 7.95 -11.82
CA LYS A 115 -18.14 9.39 -11.72
C LYS A 115 -16.89 10.27 -11.76
N VAL A 116 -15.83 9.87 -11.04
CA VAL A 116 -14.57 10.63 -11.01
C VAL A 116 -13.65 10.34 -12.21
N GLY A 117 -14.09 9.51 -13.16
CA GLY A 117 -13.36 9.18 -14.38
C GLY A 117 -12.41 7.98 -14.26
N GLY A 118 -12.46 7.22 -13.16
CA GLY A 118 -11.69 6.00 -12.95
C GLY A 118 -10.17 6.17 -13.01
N PHE A 119 -9.46 5.04 -13.21
CA PHE A 119 -8.01 5.02 -13.35
C PHE A 119 -7.55 5.64 -14.67
N ARG A 120 -6.39 6.30 -14.63
CA ARG A 120 -5.63 6.61 -15.84
C ARG A 120 -4.99 5.35 -16.41
N LEU A 121 -5.43 4.96 -17.60
CA LEU A 121 -4.99 3.71 -18.26
C LEU A 121 -3.76 3.90 -19.16
N ASP A 122 -3.31 5.15 -19.35
CA ASP A 122 -2.15 5.52 -20.16
C ASP A 122 -0.83 5.47 -19.39
N ILE A 123 -0.88 5.24 -18.07
CA ILE A 123 0.29 5.00 -17.22
C ILE A 123 0.96 3.70 -17.67
N LYS A 124 2.29 3.70 -17.78
CA LYS A 124 3.05 2.49 -18.08
C LYS A 124 3.48 1.79 -16.79
N GLY A 125 3.35 0.47 -16.75
CA GLY A 125 3.84 -0.36 -15.65
C GLY A 125 3.11 -0.09 -14.33
N TRP A 126 3.87 0.33 -13.32
CA TRP A 126 3.44 0.57 -11.94
C TRP A 126 3.75 2.00 -11.49
N GLY A 127 2.83 2.60 -10.73
CA GLY A 127 3.06 3.82 -9.96
C GLY A 127 2.30 5.02 -10.51
N GLY A 128 1.60 5.72 -9.61
CA GLY A 128 0.94 6.99 -9.86
C GLY A 128 -0.55 6.88 -10.18
N GLU A 129 -1.06 5.70 -10.54
CA GLU A 129 -2.48 5.50 -10.85
C GLU A 129 -3.39 5.64 -9.63
N ASP A 130 -2.89 5.22 -8.48
CA ASP A 130 -3.55 5.30 -7.18
C ASP A 130 -3.59 6.74 -6.66
N VAL A 131 -2.47 7.47 -6.80
CA VAL A 131 -2.36 8.90 -6.50
C VAL A 131 -3.30 9.72 -7.38
N ASP A 132 -3.38 9.39 -8.68
CA ASP A 132 -4.30 10.04 -9.62
C ASP A 132 -5.77 9.80 -9.22
N LEU A 133 -6.14 8.54 -8.92
CA LEU A 133 -7.48 8.22 -8.45
C LEU A 133 -7.82 8.95 -7.14
N PHE A 134 -6.91 8.94 -6.17
CA PHE A 134 -7.10 9.67 -4.91
C PHE A 134 -7.33 11.17 -5.14
N LYS A 135 -6.51 11.81 -6.01
CA LYS A 135 -6.67 13.23 -6.37
C LYS A 135 -8.03 13.52 -7.01
N LYS A 136 -8.51 12.63 -7.88
CA LYS A 136 -9.84 12.76 -8.49
C LYS A 136 -10.95 12.65 -7.44
N MET A 137 -10.84 11.70 -6.52
CA MET A 137 -11.83 11.49 -5.45
C MET A 137 -11.93 12.69 -4.50
N ILE A 138 -10.81 13.24 -4.03
CA ILE A 138 -10.83 14.43 -3.14
C ILE A 138 -11.26 15.72 -3.87
N SER A 139 -11.23 15.74 -5.19
CA SER A 139 -11.64 16.89 -5.99
C SER A 139 -13.15 16.92 -6.26
N ASP A 140 -13.86 15.79 -6.09
CA ASP A 140 -15.31 15.76 -6.24
C ASP A 140 -15.99 16.34 -4.99
N PRO A 141 -16.79 17.41 -5.12
CA PRO A 141 -17.38 18.09 -3.96
C PRO A 141 -18.45 17.29 -3.21
N HIS A 142 -18.88 16.14 -3.75
CA HIS A 142 -19.88 15.27 -3.12
C HIS A 142 -19.24 14.03 -2.47
N ILE A 143 -17.96 13.77 -2.73
CA ILE A 143 -17.27 12.61 -2.18
C ILE A 143 -16.36 13.05 -1.05
N ASN A 144 -16.66 12.59 0.15
CA ASN A 144 -15.78 12.66 1.30
C ASN A 144 -14.81 11.47 1.26
N VAL A 145 -13.51 11.77 1.25
CA VAL A 145 -12.48 10.74 1.37
C VAL A 145 -12.10 10.58 2.83
N MET A 146 -12.29 9.37 3.34
CA MET A 146 -11.94 9.02 4.71
C MET A 146 -10.73 8.09 4.73
N SER A 147 -9.70 8.49 5.47
CA SER A 147 -8.52 7.67 5.76
C SER A 147 -8.53 7.19 7.20
N ILE A 148 -8.37 5.89 7.39
CA ILE A 148 -8.46 5.22 8.70
C ILE A 148 -7.19 4.38 8.89
N VAL A 149 -6.49 4.58 10.00
CA VAL A 149 -5.44 3.66 10.45
C VAL A 149 -6.09 2.33 10.80
N ASP A 150 -5.70 1.29 10.07
CA ASP A 150 -6.34 -0.02 10.20
C ASP A 150 -5.30 -1.09 10.55
N ALA A 151 -5.33 -1.55 11.80
CA ALA A 151 -4.40 -2.56 12.32
C ALA A 151 -4.64 -3.96 11.78
N ASP A 152 -5.78 -4.22 11.13
CA ASP A 152 -6.01 -5.46 10.41
C ASP A 152 -5.45 -5.42 8.99
N LEU A 153 -4.86 -4.29 8.56
CA LEU A 153 -4.27 -4.14 7.24
C LEU A 153 -2.76 -3.96 7.33
N MET A 154 -2.04 -5.01 6.96
CA MET A 154 -0.58 -5.05 7.02
C MET A 154 0.01 -5.47 5.68
N HIS A 155 0.86 -4.62 5.12
CA HIS A 155 1.66 -4.95 3.94
C HIS A 155 2.88 -5.75 4.37
N ILE A 156 2.95 -6.99 3.92
CA ILE A 156 4.06 -7.89 4.23
C ILE A 156 5.28 -7.44 3.43
N TYR A 157 6.43 -7.33 4.09
CA TYR A 157 7.64 -6.91 3.40
C TYR A 157 8.01 -7.92 2.30
N HIS A 158 8.30 -7.40 1.12
CA HIS A 158 8.93 -8.15 0.05
C HIS A 158 9.98 -7.25 -0.61
N LYS A 159 11.03 -7.86 -1.16
CA LYS A 159 12.02 -7.12 -1.94
C LYS A 159 11.34 -6.51 -3.16
N ARG A 160 11.64 -5.24 -3.42
CA ARG A 160 11.14 -4.51 -4.57
C ARG A 160 12.25 -4.43 -5.62
N GLY A 161 11.90 -4.71 -6.87
CA GLY A 161 12.79 -4.44 -8.01
C GLY A 161 12.36 -3.13 -8.66
N CYS A 162 13.19 -2.09 -8.58
CA CYS A 162 12.90 -0.83 -9.26
C CYS A 162 13.46 -0.85 -10.68
N ASP A 163 12.58 -0.93 -11.66
CA ASP A 163 12.95 -0.89 -13.08
C ASP A 163 13.49 0.50 -13.45
N VAL A 164 14.75 0.54 -13.87
CA VAL A 164 15.48 1.77 -14.24
C VAL A 164 14.95 2.42 -15.53
N THR A 165 14.08 1.73 -16.26
CA THR A 165 13.45 2.24 -17.48
C THR A 165 12.15 3.00 -17.23
N LEU A 166 11.65 3.01 -15.98
CA LEU A 166 10.48 3.78 -15.57
C LEU A 166 10.70 5.29 -15.75
N ALA A 167 9.60 6.04 -15.81
CA ALA A 167 9.66 7.49 -15.79
C ALA A 167 10.38 7.97 -14.50
N PRO A 168 11.10 9.12 -14.54
CA PRO A 168 11.93 9.54 -13.41
C PRO A 168 11.19 9.67 -12.07
N ASP A 169 9.93 10.12 -12.10
CA ASP A 169 9.05 10.21 -10.94
C ASP A 169 8.65 8.83 -10.41
N GLN A 170 8.23 7.90 -11.28
CA GLN A 170 7.90 6.53 -10.90
C GLN A 170 9.11 5.79 -10.32
N TYR A 171 10.30 5.97 -10.91
CA TYR A 171 11.53 5.38 -10.40
C TYR A 171 11.88 5.93 -9.01
N ALA A 172 11.83 7.25 -8.83
CA ALA A 172 12.08 7.88 -7.54
C ALA A 172 11.09 7.42 -6.47
N MET A 173 9.81 7.29 -6.80
CA MET A 173 8.79 6.74 -5.91
C MET A 173 9.10 5.29 -5.51
N CYS A 174 9.50 4.45 -6.47
CA CYS A 174 9.87 3.06 -6.19
C CYS A 174 11.05 2.97 -5.22
N VAL A 175 12.14 3.70 -5.52
CA VAL A 175 13.34 3.69 -4.69
C VAL A 175 13.06 4.24 -3.30
N GLY A 176 12.32 5.35 -3.20
CA GLY A 176 11.93 5.94 -1.91
C GLY A 176 11.11 4.97 -1.06
N ALA A 177 10.05 4.40 -1.65
CA ALA A 177 9.21 3.44 -0.95
C ALA A 177 9.97 2.17 -0.51
N TRP A 178 10.95 1.71 -1.31
CA TRP A 178 11.78 0.57 -0.90
C TRP A 178 12.80 0.94 0.17
N ALA A 179 13.44 2.10 0.09
CA ALA A 179 14.40 2.56 1.08
C ALA A 179 13.75 2.71 2.47
N GLU A 180 12.53 3.23 2.53
CA GLU A 180 11.78 3.39 3.78
C GLU A 180 11.40 2.05 4.42
N THR A 181 11.27 0.97 3.64
CA THR A 181 10.95 -0.36 4.18
C THR A 181 12.17 -1.17 4.60
N LEU A 182 13.39 -0.64 4.49
CA LEU A 182 14.59 -1.38 4.91
C LEU A 182 14.64 -1.59 6.43
N GLY A 183 14.23 -0.61 7.23
CA GLY A 183 14.33 -0.68 8.68
C GLY A 183 14.01 0.66 9.32
N SER A 184 13.78 0.63 10.63
CA SER A 184 13.62 1.84 11.43
C SER A 184 14.89 2.69 11.40
N GLN A 185 14.76 3.99 11.70
CA GLN A 185 15.92 4.87 11.83
C GLN A 185 16.97 4.34 12.83
N ARG A 186 16.52 3.71 13.94
CA ARG A 186 17.40 3.11 14.94
C ARG A 186 18.14 1.90 14.34
N GLN A 187 17.44 1.01 13.66
CA GLN A 187 18.04 -0.19 13.05
C GLN A 187 19.09 0.18 12.01
N VAL A 188 18.73 1.03 11.03
CA VAL A 188 19.65 1.44 9.96
C VAL A 188 20.82 2.25 10.53
N GLY A 189 20.56 3.13 11.49
CA GLY A 189 21.58 3.91 12.19
C GLY A 189 22.57 3.03 12.96
N THR A 190 22.09 2.05 13.72
CA THR A 190 22.93 1.08 14.44
C THR A 190 23.82 0.29 13.48
N LEU A 191 23.27 -0.20 12.37
CA LEU A 191 24.04 -0.95 11.39
C LEU A 191 25.11 -0.08 10.70
N TYR A 192 24.77 1.17 10.39
CA TYR A 192 25.73 2.14 9.86
C TYR A 192 26.87 2.40 10.86
N LEU A 193 26.53 2.65 12.12
CA LEU A 193 27.51 2.93 13.16
C LEU A 193 28.43 1.73 13.42
N ASN A 194 27.88 0.52 13.51
CA ASN A 194 28.67 -0.70 13.66
C ASN A 194 29.67 -0.88 12.51
N LYS A 195 29.22 -0.64 11.26
CA LYS A 195 30.07 -0.77 10.07
C LYS A 195 31.21 0.26 10.00
N HIS A 196 31.00 1.47 10.53
CA HIS A 196 31.91 2.61 10.33
C HIS A 196 32.68 3.03 11.60
N TYR A 197 32.20 2.64 12.78
CA TYR A 197 32.72 3.10 14.08
C TYR A 197 32.86 1.97 15.13
N GLU A 198 32.59 0.70 14.79
CA GLU A 198 32.78 -0.48 15.66
C GLU A 198 32.05 -0.38 17.01
N LEU A 199 30.71 -0.35 16.97
CA LEU A 199 29.84 -0.45 18.15
C LEU A 199 29.85 -1.86 18.76
#